data_AF-A0A800E9K4-F1
#
_entry.id   AF-A0A800E9K4-F1
#
_cell.length_a   1.000
_cell.length_b   1.000
_cell.length_c   1.000
_cell.angle_alpha   90.00
_cell.angle_beta   90.00
_cell.angle_gamma   90.00
#
_symmetry.space_group_name_H-M   'P 1'
#
loop_
_entity.id
_entity.type
_entity.pdbx_description
1 polymer ?
#
loop_
_entity_poly.entity_id
_entity_poly.type
_entity_poly.pdbx_seq_one_letter_code
_entity_poly.pdbx_strand_id
1 'polypeptide(L)'
;MRTNQLNSPTMHTNYVIQDQFFEDERAEELSQEVSLLKDQLESVAEERDDYMSLLGNMHKQLNDLSVNESPRNIEQDIKNIAKKCAGSNKAFNKIIDDVEFNHSLPISIQNSVEKCLRRKLSIKPNDLNFFELISIGRDKGLLNDEALDYLHTIRKQRNIFAHTEVDAQTRFSRISFVLNSAALLWSHLECGSK
;
A
#
# COMPACT_ATOMS: atom_id res chain seq x y z
N MET A 1 -68.56 81.95 34.31
CA MET A 1 -69.16 80.72 33.75
C MET A 1 -68.41 80.40 32.47
N ARG A 2 -67.40 79.51 32.54
CA ARG A 2 -67.43 78.11 32.05
C ARG A 2 -67.79 77.95 30.55
N THR A 3 -66.84 77.32 29.84
CA THR A 3 -66.97 76.24 28.82
C THR A 3 -67.50 76.61 27.43
N ASN A 4 -66.99 76.12 26.29
CA ASN A 4 -66.09 75.01 25.98
C ASN A 4 -65.30 75.29 24.68
N GLN A 5 -64.03 74.90 24.65
CA GLN A 5 -63.30 74.61 23.42
C GLN A 5 -63.74 73.23 22.91
N LEU A 6 -64.17 73.13 21.66
CA LEU A 6 -64.30 71.86 20.95
C LEU A 6 -62.99 71.61 20.19
N ASN A 7 -62.16 70.78 20.81
CA ASN A 7 -60.97 70.19 20.22
C ASN A 7 -61.33 69.41 18.95
N SER A 8 -60.54 69.60 17.89
CA SER A 8 -60.44 68.65 16.79
C SER A 8 -59.00 68.12 16.72
N PRO A 9 -58.70 66.93 17.28
CA PRO A 9 -57.45 66.23 17.04
C PRO A 9 -57.74 64.87 16.42
N THR A 10 -57.75 64.78 15.09
CA THR A 10 -57.90 63.48 14.39
C THR A 10 -56.91 63.26 13.25
N MET A 11 -56.07 64.24 12.91
CA MET A 11 -55.05 64.09 11.87
C MET A 11 -53.68 63.70 12.45
N HIS A 12 -53.24 64.30 13.55
CA HIS A 12 -51.88 64.09 14.08
C HIS A 12 -51.71 62.73 14.77
N THR A 13 -52.77 62.23 15.41
CA THR A 13 -52.75 60.94 16.10
C THR A 13 -52.69 59.75 15.14
N ASN A 14 -53.25 59.87 13.93
CA ASN A 14 -53.21 58.79 12.94
C ASN A 14 -51.79 58.57 12.36
N TYR A 15 -51.02 59.64 12.12
CA TYR A 15 -49.63 59.50 11.63
C TYR A 15 -48.70 58.89 12.67
N VAL A 16 -48.83 59.29 13.95
CA VAL A 16 -48.02 58.74 15.05
C VAL A 16 -48.36 57.27 15.31
N ILE A 17 -49.63 56.88 15.22
CA ILE A 17 -50.05 55.49 15.34
C ILE A 17 -49.55 54.66 14.16
N GLN A 18 -49.53 55.21 12.94
CA GLN A 18 -49.00 54.53 11.76
C GLN A 18 -47.49 54.27 11.87
N ASP A 19 -46.69 55.29 12.18
CA ASP A 19 -45.24 55.17 12.34
C ASP A 19 -44.87 54.17 13.45
N GLN A 20 -45.60 54.18 14.57
CA GLN A 20 -45.36 53.25 15.67
C GLN A 20 -45.74 51.80 15.34
N PHE A 21 -46.73 51.59 14.47
CA PHE A 21 -47.05 50.26 13.92
C PHE A 21 -45.95 49.74 13.00
N PHE A 22 -45.38 50.60 12.14
CA PHE A 22 -44.28 50.24 11.25
C PHE A 22 -42.98 49.92 12.00
N GLU A 23 -42.71 50.61 13.12
CA GLU A 23 -41.55 50.30 13.96
C GLU A 23 -41.71 48.96 14.71
N ASP A 24 -42.93 48.63 15.15
CA ASP A 24 -43.22 47.36 15.84
C ASP A 24 -43.16 46.16 14.87
N GLU A 25 -43.69 46.31 13.65
CA GLU A 25 -43.58 45.31 12.58
C GLU A 25 -42.11 45.04 12.22
N ARG A 26 -41.30 46.11 12.10
CA ARG A 26 -39.86 45.98 11.81
C ARG A 26 -39.08 45.36 12.98
N ALA A 27 -39.49 45.63 14.21
CA ALA A 27 -38.89 45.00 15.40
C ALA A 27 -39.22 43.51 15.48
N GLU A 28 -40.44 43.13 15.09
CA GLU A 28 -40.87 41.73 15.00
C GLU A 28 -40.11 40.98 13.90
N GLU A 29 -39.97 41.56 12.71
CA GLU A 29 -39.16 41.02 11.60
C GLU A 29 -37.70 40.78 12.02
N LEU A 30 -37.07 41.77 12.65
CA LEU A 30 -35.69 41.66 13.15
C LEU A 30 -35.56 40.59 14.25
N SER A 31 -36.57 40.45 15.11
CA SER A 31 -36.59 39.42 16.15
C SER A 31 -36.65 38.01 15.54
N GLN A 32 -37.48 37.83 14.50
CA GLN A 32 -37.57 36.58 13.75
C GLN A 32 -36.25 36.27 13.01
N GLU A 33 -35.63 37.26 12.38
CA GLU A 33 -34.34 37.11 11.70
C GLU A 33 -33.22 36.73 12.69
N VAL A 34 -33.17 37.38 13.86
CA VAL A 34 -32.21 37.04 14.93
C VAL A 34 -32.44 35.63 15.46
N SER A 35 -33.69 35.17 15.57
CA SER A 35 -33.99 33.79 15.96
C SER A 35 -33.47 32.81 14.92
N LEU A 36 -33.76 33.04 13.64
CA LEU A 36 -33.35 32.17 12.54
C LEU A 36 -31.82 32.10 12.40
N LEU A 37 -31.13 33.23 12.56
CA LEU A 37 -29.67 33.28 12.55
C LEU A 37 -29.04 32.54 13.73
N LYS A 38 -29.68 32.54 14.91
CA LYS A 38 -29.21 31.75 16.07
C LYS A 38 -29.33 30.26 15.79
N ASP A 39 -30.45 29.81 15.25
CA ASP A 39 -30.66 28.40 14.92
C ASP A 39 -29.67 27.92 13.86
N GLN A 40 -29.38 28.75 12.85
CA GLN A 40 -28.35 28.48 11.85
C GLN A 40 -26.95 28.41 12.45
N LEU A 41 -26.62 29.32 13.37
CA LEU A 41 -25.32 29.35 14.03
C LEU A 41 -25.11 28.10 14.90
N GLU A 42 -26.15 27.64 15.59
CA GLU A 42 -26.13 26.42 16.39
C GLU A 42 -25.93 25.18 15.50
N SER A 43 -26.69 25.07 14.41
CA SER A 43 -26.53 23.99 13.43
C SER A 43 -25.11 23.93 12.83
N VAL A 44 -24.53 25.08 12.45
CA VAL A 44 -23.17 25.12 11.91
C VAL A 44 -22.12 24.79 12.98
N ALA A 45 -22.38 25.13 14.25
CA ALA A 45 -21.49 24.77 15.35
C ALA A 45 -21.47 23.26 15.60
N GLU A 46 -22.62 22.59 15.51
CA GLU A 46 -22.72 21.12 15.60
C GLU A 46 -21.96 20.44 14.46
N GLU A 47 -22.17 20.87 13.21
CA GLU A 47 -21.44 20.32 12.05
C GLU A 47 -19.91 20.48 12.19
N ARG A 48 -19.46 21.64 12.69
CA ARG A 48 -18.04 21.89 12.95
C ARG A 48 -17.49 20.89 13.96
N ASP A 49 -18.22 20.63 15.05
CA ASP A 49 -17.76 19.74 16.12
C ASP A 49 -17.70 18.27 15.64
N ASP A 50 -18.63 17.87 14.77
CA ASP A 50 -18.60 16.58 14.08
C ASP A 50 -17.37 16.45 13.16
N TYR A 51 -17.10 17.48 12.35
CA TYR A 51 -15.92 17.48 11.48
C TYR A 51 -14.60 17.47 12.27
N MET A 52 -14.53 18.22 13.37
CA MET A 52 -13.35 18.21 14.24
C MET A 52 -13.11 16.84 14.87
N SER A 53 -14.20 16.16 15.28
CA SER A 53 -14.13 14.80 15.80
C SER A 53 -13.66 13.80 14.74
N LEU A 54 -14.17 13.91 13.51
CA LEU A 54 -13.74 13.08 12.38
C LEU A 54 -12.26 13.30 12.04
N LEU A 55 -11.81 14.56 11.97
CA LEU A 55 -10.41 14.90 11.72
C LEU A 55 -9.50 14.37 12.83
N GLY A 56 -9.91 14.47 14.09
CA GLY A 56 -9.19 13.89 15.22
C GLY A 56 -9.02 12.37 15.09
N ASN A 57 -10.08 11.66 14.71
CA ASN A 57 -10.05 10.22 14.49
C ASN A 57 -9.16 9.84 13.30
N MET A 58 -9.26 10.56 12.18
CA MET A 58 -8.41 10.33 11.00
C MET A 58 -6.93 10.60 11.32
N HIS A 59 -6.63 11.66 12.07
CA HIS A 59 -5.27 11.97 12.50
C HIS A 59 -4.70 10.89 13.41
N LYS A 60 -5.52 10.37 14.33
CA LYS A 60 -5.13 9.22 15.18
C LYS A 60 -4.84 7.98 14.33
N GLN A 61 -5.70 7.64 13.38
CA GLN A 61 -5.49 6.51 12.47
C GLN A 61 -4.21 6.67 11.63
N LEU A 62 -3.93 7.88 11.12
CA LEU A 62 -2.71 8.17 10.38
C LEU A 62 -1.46 8.03 11.26
N ASN A 63 -1.50 8.53 12.50
CA ASN A 63 -0.39 8.36 13.44
C ASN A 63 -0.21 6.89 13.83
N ASP A 64 -1.29 6.15 14.07
CA ASP A 64 -1.22 4.72 14.35
C ASP A 64 -0.60 3.96 13.16
N LEU A 65 -0.94 4.31 11.92
CA LEU A 65 -0.32 3.72 10.72
C LEU A 65 1.16 4.11 10.60
N SER A 66 1.51 5.37 10.85
CA SER A 66 2.89 5.87 10.75
C SER A 66 3.80 5.33 11.86
N VAL A 67 3.27 5.11 13.07
CA VAL A 67 4.03 4.59 14.22
C VAL A 67 4.14 3.06 14.14
N ASN A 68 3.14 2.38 13.57
CA ASN A 68 3.16 0.93 13.38
C ASN A 68 3.76 0.48 12.04
N GLU A 69 4.08 1.39 11.10
CA GLU A 69 4.95 1.08 9.95
C GLU A 69 6.38 0.81 10.48
N SER A 70 6.60 -0.42 10.93
CA SER A 70 7.94 -0.98 10.99
C SER A 70 8.59 -0.75 9.62
N PRO A 71 9.87 -0.33 9.54
CA PRO A 71 10.53 -0.13 8.25
C PRO A 71 10.33 -1.39 7.42
N ARG A 72 9.61 -1.27 6.29
CA ARG A 72 9.25 -2.43 5.47
C ARG A 72 10.53 -3.16 5.14
N ASN A 73 10.66 -4.37 5.67
CA ASN A 73 11.81 -5.20 5.38
C ASN A 73 11.59 -5.81 3.99
N ILE A 74 11.92 -5.01 2.97
CA ILE A 74 11.76 -5.37 1.55
C ILE A 74 12.47 -6.70 1.26
N GLU A 75 13.59 -6.99 1.94
CA GLU A 75 14.30 -8.26 1.81
C GLU A 75 13.42 -9.42 2.28
N GLN A 76 12.80 -9.28 3.45
CA GLN A 76 11.88 -10.28 3.99
C GLN A 76 10.63 -10.42 3.12
N ASP A 77 10.10 -9.33 2.58
CA ASP A 77 8.95 -9.36 1.68
C ASP A 77 9.28 -10.12 0.39
N ILE A 78 10.42 -9.86 -0.24
CA ILE A 78 10.88 -10.58 -1.44
C ILE A 78 11.06 -12.08 -1.12
N LYS A 79 11.70 -12.42 0.01
CA LYS A 79 11.83 -13.82 0.44
C LYS A 79 10.46 -14.49 0.63
N ASN A 80 9.53 -13.80 1.29
CA ASN A 80 8.18 -14.30 1.55
C ASN A 80 7.40 -14.53 0.24
N ILE A 81 7.53 -13.62 -0.73
CA ILE A 81 6.93 -13.77 -2.07
C ILE A 81 7.50 -15.02 -2.76
N ALA A 82 8.82 -15.18 -2.78
CA ALA A 82 9.45 -16.35 -3.41
C ALA A 82 8.99 -17.67 -2.78
N LYS A 83 8.91 -17.75 -1.44
CA LYS A 83 8.38 -18.93 -0.74
C LYS A 83 6.93 -19.22 -1.11
N LYS A 84 6.08 -18.18 -1.18
CA LYS A 84 4.68 -18.34 -1.61
C LYS A 84 4.59 -18.89 -3.04
N CYS A 85 5.43 -18.40 -3.96
CA CYS A 85 5.50 -18.88 -5.35
C CYS A 85 5.92 -20.36 -5.45
N ALA A 86 6.83 -20.82 -4.58
CA ALA A 86 7.26 -22.23 -4.55
C ALA A 86 6.28 -23.17 -3.80
N GLY A 87 5.21 -22.62 -3.22
CA GLY A 87 4.24 -23.38 -2.42
C GLY A 87 4.82 -23.92 -1.10
N SER A 88 4.30 -25.05 -0.63
CA SER A 88 4.69 -25.68 0.64
C SER A 88 6.01 -26.46 0.58
N ASN A 89 6.89 -26.16 -0.38
CA ASN A 89 8.16 -26.86 -0.56
C ASN A 89 9.15 -26.53 0.56
N LYS A 90 9.27 -27.44 1.54
CA LYS A 90 10.15 -27.26 2.71
C LYS A 90 11.63 -27.11 2.34
N ALA A 91 12.10 -27.81 1.30
CA ALA A 91 13.49 -27.75 0.88
C ALA A 91 13.84 -26.37 0.29
N PHE A 92 12.95 -25.83 -0.55
CA PHE A 92 13.10 -24.47 -1.07
C PHE A 92 13.02 -23.43 0.05
N ASN A 93 12.04 -23.54 0.94
CA ASN A 93 11.87 -22.58 2.04
C ASN A 93 13.13 -22.50 2.90
N LYS A 94 13.75 -23.65 3.20
CA LYS A 94 15.02 -23.70 3.92
C LYS A 94 16.15 -22.98 3.16
N ILE A 95 16.27 -23.20 1.84
CA ILE A 95 17.25 -22.47 1.02
C ILE A 95 17.05 -20.96 1.14
N ILE A 96 15.80 -20.48 1.09
CA ILE A 96 15.48 -19.05 1.18
C ILE A 96 15.73 -18.47 2.58
N ASP A 97 15.51 -19.25 3.63
CA ASP A 97 15.84 -18.86 5.00
C ASP A 97 17.35 -18.71 5.20
N ASP A 98 18.13 -19.65 4.67
CA ASP A 98 19.58 -19.71 4.87
C ASP A 98 20.38 -18.69 4.03
N VAL A 99 19.82 -18.18 2.91
CA VAL A 99 20.54 -17.22 2.06
C VAL A 99 20.49 -15.79 2.61
N GLU A 100 21.64 -15.15 2.74
CA GLU A 100 21.73 -13.72 3.08
C GLU A 100 21.36 -12.84 1.88
N PHE A 101 20.69 -11.71 2.12
CA PHE A 101 20.29 -10.76 1.07
C PHE A 101 21.46 -9.84 0.67
N ASN A 102 22.52 -10.43 0.14
CA ASN A 102 23.72 -9.70 -0.25
C ASN A 102 24.15 -10.05 -1.68
N HIS A 103 25.32 -9.57 -2.09
CA HIS A 103 25.83 -9.76 -3.45
C HIS A 103 26.12 -11.25 -3.80
N SER A 104 26.27 -12.12 -2.80
CA SER A 104 26.47 -13.56 -3.01
C SER A 104 25.18 -14.32 -3.27
N LEU A 105 24.01 -13.72 -3.01
CA LEU A 105 22.71 -14.41 -3.08
C LEU A 105 22.48 -15.10 -4.44
N PRO A 106 22.66 -14.44 -5.59
CA PRO A 106 22.45 -15.10 -6.88
C PRO A 106 23.36 -16.30 -7.12
N ILE A 107 24.58 -16.26 -6.58
CA ILE A 107 25.55 -17.36 -6.66
C ILE A 107 25.07 -18.54 -5.80
N SER A 108 24.65 -18.27 -4.56
CA SER A 108 24.12 -19.27 -3.62
C SER A 108 22.86 -19.95 -4.17
N ILE A 109 21.97 -19.20 -4.80
CA ILE A 109 20.76 -19.73 -5.45
C ILE A 109 21.14 -20.61 -6.65
N GLN A 110 22.00 -20.14 -7.56
CA GLN A 110 22.44 -20.97 -8.69
C GLN A 110 23.09 -22.28 -8.20
N ASN A 111 23.94 -22.22 -7.17
CA ASN A 111 24.58 -23.42 -6.60
C ASN A 111 23.55 -24.43 -6.06
N SER A 112 22.46 -23.93 -5.47
CA SER A 112 21.38 -24.77 -4.95
C SER A 112 20.60 -25.44 -6.09
N VAL A 113 20.30 -24.69 -7.15
CA VAL A 113 19.67 -25.21 -8.38
C VAL A 113 20.60 -26.22 -9.07
N GLU A 114 21.89 -25.93 -9.17
CA GLU A 114 22.88 -26.83 -9.76
C GLU A 114 22.95 -28.17 -9.02
N LYS A 115 23.03 -28.13 -7.69
CA LYS A 115 22.98 -29.34 -6.85
C LYS A 115 21.68 -30.13 -7.04
N CYS A 116 20.56 -29.45 -7.28
CA CYS A 116 19.29 -30.08 -7.60
C CYS A 116 19.34 -30.78 -8.98
N LEU A 117 19.76 -30.08 -10.03
CA LEU A 117 19.87 -30.62 -11.39
C LEU A 117 20.83 -31.82 -11.45
N ARG A 118 22.01 -31.72 -10.83
CA ARG A 118 22.97 -32.84 -10.78
C ARG A 118 22.37 -34.10 -10.17
N ARG A 119 21.61 -33.96 -9.08
CA ARG A 119 20.92 -35.09 -8.44
C ARG A 119 19.84 -35.69 -9.35
N LYS A 120 19.03 -34.87 -10.01
CA LYS A 120 17.98 -35.33 -10.94
C LYS A 120 18.57 -36.02 -12.18
N LEU A 121 19.74 -35.58 -12.64
CA LEU A 121 20.42 -36.11 -13.82
C LEU A 121 21.42 -37.23 -13.52
N SER A 122 21.65 -37.56 -12.24
CA SER A 122 22.66 -38.52 -11.77
C SER A 122 24.08 -38.20 -12.23
N ILE A 123 24.45 -36.91 -12.22
CA ILE A 123 25.76 -36.40 -12.64
C ILE A 123 26.61 -36.12 -11.40
N LYS A 124 27.89 -36.53 -11.40
CA LYS A 124 28.77 -36.31 -10.24
C LYS A 124 29.09 -34.81 -10.08
N PRO A 125 29.52 -34.38 -8.88
CA PRO A 125 30.02 -33.03 -8.69
C PRO A 125 31.19 -32.72 -9.63
N ASN A 126 31.24 -31.51 -10.18
CA ASN A 126 32.33 -30.97 -11.03
C ASN A 126 32.52 -31.59 -12.43
N ASP A 127 31.76 -32.62 -12.82
CA ASP A 127 31.90 -33.22 -14.16
C ASP A 127 31.55 -32.26 -15.30
N LEU A 128 30.62 -31.33 -15.05
CA LEU A 128 30.03 -30.45 -16.05
C LEU A 128 29.79 -29.06 -15.47
N ASN A 129 29.79 -28.01 -16.27
CA ASN A 129 29.39 -26.68 -15.84
C ASN A 129 27.86 -26.50 -15.88
N PHE A 130 27.36 -25.40 -15.31
CA PHE A 130 25.92 -25.15 -15.22
C PHE A 130 25.22 -25.08 -16.60
N PHE A 131 25.91 -24.61 -17.65
CA PHE A 131 25.33 -24.56 -19.00
C PHE A 131 25.16 -25.94 -19.61
N GLU A 132 26.15 -26.81 -19.42
CA GLU A 132 26.10 -28.21 -19.88
C GLU A 132 24.99 -28.98 -19.15
N LEU A 133 24.79 -28.74 -17.84
CA LEU A 133 23.69 -29.33 -17.09
C LEU A 133 22.31 -28.91 -17.63
N ILE A 134 22.14 -27.64 -18.00
CA ILE A 134 20.90 -27.15 -18.63
C ILE A 134 20.68 -27.86 -19.97
N SER A 135 21.72 -27.96 -20.79
CA SER A 135 21.65 -28.59 -22.12
C SER A 135 21.24 -30.07 -22.01
N ILE A 136 21.88 -30.83 -21.13
CA ILE A 136 21.52 -32.24 -20.88
C ILE A 136 20.10 -32.35 -20.30
N GLY A 137 19.71 -31.45 -19.40
CA GLY A 137 18.36 -31.43 -18.84
C GLY A 137 17.28 -31.23 -19.91
N ARG A 138 17.54 -30.37 -20.91
CA ARG A 138 16.69 -30.22 -22.09
C ARG A 138 16.65 -31.49 -22.93
N ASP A 139 17.82 -32.03 -23.29
CA ASP A 139 17.94 -33.18 -24.20
C ASP A 139 17.28 -34.44 -23.61
N LYS A 140 17.25 -34.56 -22.28
CA LYS A 140 16.56 -35.65 -21.56
C LYS A 140 15.08 -35.39 -21.30
N GLY A 141 14.53 -34.26 -21.75
CA GLY A 141 13.13 -33.87 -21.51
C GLY A 141 12.80 -33.57 -20.04
N LEU A 142 13.80 -33.38 -19.18
CA LEU A 142 13.61 -32.99 -17.77
C LEU A 142 13.14 -31.53 -17.67
N LEU A 143 13.61 -30.68 -18.58
CA LEU A 143 13.37 -29.24 -18.60
C LEU A 143 12.50 -28.89 -19.81
N ASN A 144 11.32 -28.32 -19.55
CA ASN A 144 10.51 -27.68 -20.58
C ASN A 144 11.05 -26.26 -20.88
N ASP A 145 10.52 -25.61 -21.92
CA ASP A 145 10.99 -24.29 -22.35
C ASP A 145 10.87 -23.23 -21.23
N GLU A 146 9.81 -23.29 -20.44
CA GLU A 146 9.61 -22.38 -19.30
C GLU A 146 10.69 -22.55 -18.21
N ALA A 147 11.02 -23.80 -17.84
CA ALA A 147 12.10 -24.09 -16.90
C ALA A 147 13.46 -23.65 -17.43
N LEU A 148 13.68 -23.74 -18.76
CA LEU A 148 14.89 -23.23 -19.40
C LEU A 148 14.99 -21.71 -19.28
N ASP A 149 13.89 -20.98 -19.48
CA ASP A 149 13.86 -19.53 -19.33
C ASP A 149 14.19 -19.09 -17.89
N TYR A 150 13.66 -19.79 -16.89
CA TYR A 150 14.00 -19.55 -15.48
C TYR A 150 15.49 -19.82 -15.21
N LEU A 151 16.04 -20.92 -15.73
CA LEU A 151 17.46 -21.28 -15.57
C LEU A 151 18.39 -20.27 -16.23
N HIS A 152 18.05 -19.81 -17.45
CA HIS A 152 18.80 -18.79 -18.16
C HIS A 152 18.74 -17.44 -17.45
N THR A 153 17.58 -17.08 -16.87
CA THR A 153 17.42 -15.88 -16.05
C THR A 153 18.31 -15.92 -14.82
N ILE A 154 18.29 -17.01 -14.05
CA ILE A 154 19.14 -17.19 -12.87
C ILE A 154 20.62 -17.07 -13.25
N ARG A 155 21.05 -17.76 -14.32
CA ARG A 155 22.43 -17.69 -14.81
C ARG A 155 22.82 -16.27 -15.21
N LYS A 156 21.96 -15.56 -15.95
CA LYS A 156 22.23 -14.19 -16.41
C LYS A 156 22.40 -13.24 -15.23
N GLN A 157 21.49 -13.26 -14.26
CA GLN A 157 21.60 -12.40 -13.08
C GLN A 157 22.81 -12.76 -12.22
N ARG A 158 23.10 -14.06 -12.03
CA ARG A 158 24.31 -14.50 -11.34
C ARG A 158 25.57 -13.96 -11.99
N ASN A 159 25.67 -14.00 -13.33
CA ASN A 159 26.84 -13.50 -14.05
C ASN A 159 27.01 -11.99 -13.90
N ILE A 160 25.91 -11.24 -13.88
CA ILE A 160 25.92 -9.79 -13.62
C ILE A 160 26.48 -9.53 -12.23
N PHE A 161 26.00 -10.22 -11.20
CA PHE A 161 26.57 -10.07 -9.86
C PHE A 161 28.04 -10.49 -9.84
N ALA A 162 28.40 -11.66 -10.36
CA ALA A 162 29.76 -12.17 -10.27
C ALA A 162 30.84 -11.37 -11.04
N HIS A 163 30.47 -10.61 -12.08
CA HIS A 163 31.44 -10.03 -13.02
C HIS A 163 31.24 -8.54 -13.30
N THR A 164 30.21 -7.91 -12.73
CA THR A 164 29.94 -6.48 -12.93
C THR A 164 29.56 -5.81 -11.63
N GLU A 165 29.81 -4.51 -11.53
CA GLU A 165 29.30 -3.71 -10.42
C GLU A 165 27.78 -3.57 -10.53
N VAL A 166 27.06 -4.01 -9.51
CA VAL A 166 25.60 -3.98 -9.50
C VAL A 166 25.13 -2.66 -8.91
N ASP A 167 24.46 -1.88 -9.75
CA ASP A 167 23.82 -0.63 -9.33
C ASP A 167 22.85 -0.87 -8.15
N ALA A 168 22.97 -0.02 -7.12
CA ALA A 168 22.22 -0.13 -5.89
C ALA A 168 20.71 0.01 -6.11
N GLN A 169 20.27 0.83 -7.08
CA GLN A 169 18.85 1.03 -7.38
C GLN A 169 18.23 -0.23 -7.99
N THR A 170 18.98 -0.94 -8.85
CA THR A 170 18.49 -2.18 -9.50
C THR A 170 18.70 -3.45 -8.67
N ARG A 171 19.51 -3.40 -7.60
CA ARG A 171 19.90 -4.58 -6.81
C ARG A 171 18.70 -5.40 -6.32
N PHE A 172 17.72 -4.74 -5.70
CA PHE A 172 16.53 -5.41 -5.14
C PHE A 172 15.70 -6.11 -6.22
N SER A 173 15.45 -5.43 -7.34
CA SER A 173 14.70 -6.01 -8.47
C SER A 173 15.43 -7.22 -9.05
N ARG A 174 16.76 -7.17 -9.17
CA ARG A 174 17.54 -8.30 -9.68
C ARG A 174 17.53 -9.49 -8.73
N ILE A 175 17.67 -9.26 -7.42
CA ILE A 175 17.56 -10.33 -6.42
C ILE A 175 16.15 -10.93 -6.45
N SER A 176 15.10 -10.09 -6.50
CA SER A 176 13.71 -10.54 -6.65
C SER A 176 13.54 -11.39 -7.91
N PHE A 177 14.15 -11.00 -9.02
CA PHE A 177 14.07 -11.75 -10.27
C PHE A 177 14.72 -13.14 -10.16
N VAL A 178 15.86 -13.25 -9.47
CA VAL A 178 16.51 -14.53 -9.18
C VAL A 178 15.64 -15.41 -8.28
N LEU A 179 15.15 -14.86 -7.17
CA LEU A 179 14.38 -15.63 -6.19
C LEU A 179 13.05 -16.12 -6.75
N ASN A 180 12.34 -15.29 -7.51
CA ASN A 180 11.08 -15.68 -8.15
C ASN A 180 11.31 -16.71 -9.27
N SER A 181 12.36 -16.54 -10.10
CA SER A 181 12.71 -17.54 -11.11
C SER A 181 13.08 -18.88 -10.46
N ALA A 182 13.81 -18.85 -9.35
CA ALA A 182 14.16 -20.06 -8.60
C ALA A 182 12.94 -20.73 -7.98
N ALA A 183 11.99 -19.95 -7.46
CA ALA A 183 10.75 -20.46 -6.89
C ALA A 183 9.90 -21.20 -7.93
N LEU A 184 9.68 -20.56 -9.09
CA LEU A 184 8.91 -21.12 -10.21
C LEU A 184 9.62 -22.36 -10.80
N LEU A 185 10.95 -22.33 -10.88
CA LEU A 185 11.73 -23.49 -11.27
C LEU A 185 11.61 -24.64 -10.24
N TRP A 186 11.52 -24.33 -8.95
CA TRP A 186 11.43 -25.35 -7.91
C TRP A 186 10.11 -26.12 -7.94
N SER A 187 9.01 -25.46 -8.33
CA SER A 187 7.74 -26.14 -8.61
C SER A 187 7.82 -27.10 -9.79
N HIS A 188 8.71 -26.86 -10.76
CA HIS A 188 8.96 -27.79 -11.88
C HIS A 188 9.90 -28.93 -11.50
N LEU A 189 10.98 -28.64 -10.77
CA LEU A 189 12.02 -29.62 -10.47
C LEU A 189 11.71 -30.54 -9.29
N GLU A 190 10.82 -30.14 -8.37
CA GLU A 190 10.45 -30.89 -7.15
C GLU A 190 11.66 -31.41 -6.36
N CYS A 191 12.70 -30.59 -6.22
CA CYS A 191 13.91 -30.99 -5.54
C CYS A 191 13.74 -31.00 -4.02
N GLY A 192 13.99 -32.16 -3.41
CA GLY A 192 13.84 -32.35 -1.95
C GLY A 192 12.49 -32.92 -1.52
N SER A 193 11.61 -33.28 -2.46
CA SER A 193 10.43 -34.12 -2.22
C SER A 193 10.86 -35.58 -2.09
N LYS A 194 11.36 -35.96 -0.90
CA LYS A 194 11.47 -37.36 -0.46
C LYS A 194 10.99 -37.44 0.98
#